data_AF-A0A699X9L5-F1
#
_entry.id   AF-A0A699X9L5-F1
#
_cell.length_a   1.000
_cell.length_b   1.000
_cell.length_c   1.000
_cell.angle_alpha   90.00
_cell.angle_beta   90.00
_cell.angle_gamma   90.00
#
_symmetry.space_group_name_H-M   'P 1'
#
loop_
_entity.id
_entity.type
_entity.pdbx_description
1 polymer ?
#
loop_
_entity_poly.entity_id
_entity_poly.type
_entity_poly.pdbx_seq_one_letter_code
_entity_poly.pdbx_strand_id
1 'polypeptide(L)' 'MGKGRLEQDLREQAMELGVGREVMLLGQVPQASRYFKAFDAFALSSDHEPFGMVLLEAMVAGVPL' A
#
# COMPACT_ATOMS: atom_id res chain seq x y z
N MET A 1 -0.90 -3.77 -0.28
CA MET A 1 -0.43 -5.09 0.23
C MET A 1 0.47 -5.72 -0.83
N GLY A 2 1.59 -6.32 -0.45
CA GLY A 2 2.60 -6.84 -1.37
C GLY A 2 3.89 -7.21 -0.64
N LYS A 3 4.77 -7.96 -1.31
CA LYS A 3 6.10 -8.33 -0.81
C LYS A 3 7.15 -7.90 -1.83
N GLY A 4 8.30 -7.44 -1.37
CA GLY A 4 9.39 -7.00 -2.24
C GLY A 4 10.72 -6.96 -1.54
N ARG A 5 11.80 -6.80 -2.31
CA ARG A 5 13.18 -6.72 -1.78
C ARG A 5 13.41 -5.56 -0.81
N LEU A 6 12.62 -4.48 -0.93
CA LEU A 6 12.73 -3.26 -0.13
C LEU A 6 11.95 -3.32 1.19
N GLU A 7 11.33 -4.46 1.54
CA GLU A 7 10.51 -4.56 2.75
C GLU A 7 11.31 -4.26 4.03
N GLN A 8 12.57 -4.70 4.08
CA GLN A 8 13.44 -4.45 5.23
C GLN A 8 13.82 -2.97 5.31
N ASP A 9 14.27 -2.37 4.21
CA ASP A 9 14.66 -0.96 4.14
C ASP A 9 13.48 -0.04 4.54
N LEU A 10 12.27 -0.34 4.07
CA LEU A 10 11.05 0.41 4.43
C LEU A 10 10.69 0.26 5.92
N ARG A 11 10.93 -0.92 6.50
CA ARG A 11 10.71 -1.16 7.93
C ARG A 11 11.68 -0.34 8.77
N GLU A 12 12.95 -0.32 8.38
CA GLU A 12 13.99 0.48 9.04
C GLU A 12 13.66 1.98 8.93
N GLN A 13 13.29 2.46 7.73
CA GLN A 13 12.88 3.85 7.51
C GLN A 13 11.66 4.24 8.37
N ALA A 14 10.65 3.37 8.50
CA ALA A 14 9.49 3.65 9.35
C ALA A 14 9.89 3.75 10.84
N MET A 15 10.87 2.97 11.29
CA MET A 15 11.41 3.06 12.65
C MET A 15 12.20 4.35 12.86
N GLU A 16 13.03 4.76 11.90
CA GLU A 16 13.78 6.02 11.94
C GLU A 16 12.86 7.25 11.99
N LEU A 17 11.75 7.20 11.26
CA LEU A 17 10.73 8.25 11.27
C LEU A 17 9.82 8.23 12.50
N GLY A 18 9.96 7.25 13.40
CA GLY A 18 9.16 7.12 14.62
C GLY A 18 7.72 6.60 14.41
N VAL A 19 7.34 6.28 13.17
CA VAL A 19 5.98 5.81 12.80
C VAL A 19 5.89 4.29 12.69
N GLY A 20 6.92 3.55 13.09
CA GLY A 20 6.98 2.09 12.95
C GLY A 20 5.84 1.32 13.64
N ARG A 21 5.15 1.92 14.62
CA ARG A 21 3.96 1.34 15.26
C ARG A 21 2.68 1.54 14.46
N GLU A 22 2.66 2.52 13.57
CA GLU A 22 1.51 2.88 12.73
C GLU A 22 1.63 2.27 11.32
N VAL A 23 2.83 1.82 10.94
CA VAL A 23 3.10 1.19 9.64
C VAL A 23 3.00 -0.33 9.73
N MET A 24 1.99 -0.90 9.08
CA MET A 24 1.81 -2.36 8.96
C MET A 24 2.24 -2.87 7.59
N LEU A 25 3.42 -3.49 7.50
CA LEU A 25 3.88 -4.22 6.31
C LEU A 25 3.31 -5.65 6.32
N LEU A 26 2.11 -5.82 5.75
CA LEU A 26 1.33 -7.07 5.80
C LEU A 26 1.81 -8.18 4.84
N GLY A 27 2.76 -7.89 3.95
CA GLY A 27 3.19 -8.83 2.92
C GLY A 27 2.09 -9.14 1.90
N GLN A 28 2.14 -10.34 1.31
CA GLN A 28 1.13 -10.81 0.36
C GLN A 28 -0.10 -11.34 1.11
N VAL A 29 -1.25 -10.70 0.87
CA VAL A 29 -2.53 -11.08 1.48
C VAL A 29 -3.47 -11.60 0.39
N PRO A 30 -3.94 -12.86 0.48
CA PRO A 30 -4.93 -13.39 -0.45
C PRO A 30 -6.22 -12.56 -0.43
N GLN A 31 -6.76 -12.24 -1.61
CA GLN A 31 -7.98 -11.44 -1.77
C GLN A 31 -7.92 -10.06 -1.10
N ALA A 32 -6.75 -9.40 -1.17
CA ALA A 32 -6.51 -8.05 -0.64
C ALA A 32 -7.59 -7.03 -1.03
N SER A 33 -8.19 -7.19 -2.22
CA SER A 33 -9.27 -6.33 -2.73
C SER A 33 -10.50 -6.26 -1.82
N ARG A 34 -10.77 -7.30 -1.01
CA ARG A 34 -11.89 -7.31 -0.05
C ARG A 34 -11.68 -6.35 1.11
N TYR A 35 -10.43 -6.02 1.40
CA TYR A 35 -10.07 -5.08 2.48
C TYR A 35 -10.04 -3.64 2.01
N PHE A 36 -10.13 -3.35 0.71
CA PHE A 36 -10.09 -1.98 0.21
C PHE A 36 -11.19 -1.09 0.78
N LYS A 37 -12.38 -1.65 1.05
CA LYS A 37 -13.48 -0.92 1.69
C LYS A 37 -13.20 -0.50 3.14
N ALA A 38 -12.18 -1.05 3.77
CA ALA A 38 -11.80 -0.73 5.14
C ALA A 38 -10.72 0.36 5.23
N PHE A 39 -10.21 0.85 4.10
CA PHE A 39 -9.24 1.94 4.08
C PHE A 39 -9.92 3.27 3.80
N ASP A 40 -9.53 4.31 4.52
CA ASP A 40 -10.03 5.67 4.34
C ASP A 40 -9.44 6.36 3.11
N ALA A 41 -8.24 5.97 2.68
CA ALA A 41 -7.53 6.52 1.52
C ALA A 41 -6.56 5.49 0.91
N PHE A 42 -6.25 5.65 -0.37
CA PHE A 42 -5.25 4.85 -1.08
C PHE A 42 -4.13 5.75 -1.65
N ALA A 43 -2.87 5.45 -1.33
CA ALA A 43 -1.71 6.19 -1.81
C ALA A 43 -0.78 5.29 -2.63
N LEU A 44 -0.34 5.79 -3.78
CA LEU A 44 0.60 5.13 -4.69
C LEU A 44 1.72 6.10 -5.06
N SER A 45 2.92 5.88 -4.52
CA SER A 45 4.10 6.73 -4.74
C SER A 45 5.03 6.20 -5.84
N SER A 46 4.47 5.51 -6.84
CA SER A 46 5.28 4.91 -7.92
C SER A 46 5.62 5.96 -8.97
N ASP A 47 6.91 6.23 -9.18
CA ASP A 47 7.37 7.25 -10.16
C ASP A 47 7.25 6.79 -11.62
N HIS A 48 7.04 5.50 -11.88
CA HIS A 48 6.87 4.94 -13.22
C HIS A 48 5.71 3.93 -13.22
N GLU A 49 4.54 4.38 -13.67
CA GLU A 49 3.41 3.52 -14.04
C GLU A 49 2.94 3.91 -15.45
N PRO A 50 3.08 3.04 -16.47
CA PRO A 50 2.59 3.36 -17.80
C PRO A 50 1.06 3.45 -17.90
N PHE A 51 0.32 2.92 -16.90
CA PHE A 51 -1.14 2.79 -17.02
C PHE A 51 -1.96 2.83 -15.71
N GLY A 52 -1.36 2.99 -14.52
CA GLY A 52 -2.15 3.22 -13.30
C GLY A 52 -3.15 2.12 -12.94
N MET A 53 -2.84 0.83 -13.21
CA MET A 53 -3.79 -0.27 -12.99
C MET A 53 -4.23 -0.36 -11.53
N VAL A 54 -3.36 -0.04 -10.57
CA VAL A 54 -3.70 -0.04 -9.15
C VAL A 54 -4.62 1.13 -8.76
N LEU A 55 -4.48 2.29 -9.43
CA LEU A 55 -5.41 3.42 -9.28
C LEU A 55 -6.81 3.06 -9.79
N LEU A 56 -6.91 2.35 -10.92
CA LEU A 56 -8.20 1.85 -11.44
C LEU A 56 -8.84 0.84 -10.49
N GLU A 57 -8.08 -0.06 -9.87
CA GLU A 57 -8.59 -0.97 -8.84
C GLU A 57 -9.10 -0.24 -7.59
N ALA A 58 -8.40 0.82 -7.16
CA ALA A 58 -8.81 1.67 -6.03
C ALA A 58 -10.10 2.46 -6.33
N MET A 59 -10.22 3.01 -7.54
CA MET A 59 -11.44 3.71 -8.00
C MET A 59 -12.64 2.77 -8.11
N VAL A 60 -12.45 1.56 -8.65
CA VAL A 60 -13.50 0.53 -8.72
C VAL A 60 -13.92 0.06 -7.32
N ALA A 61 -13.00 0.09 -6.34
CA ALA A 61 -13.28 -0.24 -4.95
C ALA A 61 -14.01 0.87 -4.16
N GLY A 62 -14.17 2.08 -4.73
CA GLY A 62 -14.89 3.20 -4.11
C GLY A 62 -14.12 3.94 -3.03
N VAL A 63 -12.78 3.83 -3.03
CA VAL A 63 -11.92 4.55 -2.08
C VAL A 63 -11.62 5.95 -2.65
N PRO A 64 -11.75 7.04 -1.86
CA PRO A 64 -11.29 8.35 -2.27
C PRO A 64 -9.79 8.31 -2.60
N LEU A 65 -9.43 8.84 -3.77
CA LEU A 65 -8.04 9.07 -4.17
C LEU A 65 -7.54 10.39 -3.59
#